data_AF-A0A7C4HC52-F1
#
_entry.id   AF-A0A7C4HC52-F1
#
_cell.length_a   1.000
_cell.length_b   1.000
_cell.length_c   1.000
_cell.angle_alpha   90.00
_cell.angle_beta   90.00
_cell.angle_gamma   90.00
#
_symmetry.space_group_name_H-M   'P 1'
#
loop_
_entity.id
_entity.type
_entity.pdbx_description
1 polymer ?
#
loop_
_entity_poly.entity_id
_entity_poly.type
_entity_poly.pdbx_seq_one_letter_code
_entity_poly.pdbx_strand_id
1 'polypeptide(L)'
;MLERYALEKYAPRIINSNIKTRRLGYIIALVKIIGNNFLFTDDALRRLESWAEAHQKEVEEYSGKSGLITASPKHYPAKRYFHLAKDLRLIKVSRSECAVTKIGQPILYLAESLRNPFDLTNEQICYLLKRILENDSDCFLQLLRSLEKYNEIKNIFTQFKKTLLDHLEKKIEKLGDILKSSEIKRRRDKIIRWTEERKYLEHIIYPRLDWMTDLKILNISKRKEGIYEFTEEGKSFLSFLNEMEKANLENFDAWLENRYYEIFGQCFIKKEKNLLTTLNSEEHVKLISDLLEDAFRKFSSPNLPLSHMSAITFLEYSCTKLVVMGIIPSFNQLKDLLKRMAGYRFQWQPSMEDGFIIKI
;
A
#
# COMPACT_ATOMS: atom_id res chain seq x y z
N MET A 1 -14.79 -21.66 8.60
CA MET A 1 -14.56 -20.54 7.66
C MET A 1 -14.30 -19.23 8.42
N LEU A 2 -15.15 -18.86 9.39
CA LEU A 2 -14.98 -17.67 10.26
C LEU A 2 -13.68 -17.67 11.09
N GLU A 3 -13.25 -18.81 11.64
CA GLU A 3 -11.98 -18.91 12.39
C GLU A 3 -10.73 -18.66 11.51
N ARG A 4 -10.79 -19.01 10.22
CA ARG A 4 -9.68 -18.81 9.29
C ARG A 4 -9.47 -17.32 8.97
N TYR A 5 -10.57 -16.57 8.81
CA TYR A 5 -10.54 -15.11 8.66
C TYR A 5 -10.07 -14.42 9.94
N ALA A 6 -10.49 -14.89 11.12
CA ALA A 6 -10.06 -14.33 12.39
C ALA A 6 -8.55 -14.50 12.66
N LEU A 7 -7.91 -15.50 12.06
CA LEU A 7 -6.47 -15.76 12.18
C LEU A 7 -5.63 -15.02 11.13
N GLU A 8 -6.17 -14.69 9.96
CA GLU A 8 -5.45 -13.97 8.89
C GLU A 8 -4.95 -12.59 9.33
N LYS A 9 -5.69 -11.86 10.17
CA LYS A 9 -5.25 -10.55 10.68
C LYS A 9 -3.97 -10.60 11.53
N TYR A 10 -3.69 -11.77 12.12
CA TYR A 10 -2.48 -12.02 12.93
C TYR A 10 -1.32 -12.58 12.11
N ALA A 11 -1.52 -12.85 10.82
CA ALA A 11 -0.45 -13.33 9.95
C ALA A 11 0.71 -12.32 9.87
N PRO A 12 1.96 -12.79 9.71
CA PRO A 12 3.10 -11.94 9.48
C PRO A 12 2.94 -11.19 8.16
N ARG A 13 3.09 -9.87 8.22
CA ARG A 13 2.98 -8.94 7.09
C ARG A 13 4.35 -8.81 6.46
N ILE A 14 4.72 -9.83 5.70
CA ILE A 14 5.99 -9.90 4.99
C ILE A 14 5.73 -10.38 3.57
N ILE A 15 5.88 -9.47 2.61
CA ILE A 15 5.86 -9.74 1.18
C ILE A 15 7.17 -10.43 0.79
N ASN A 16 7.06 -11.56 0.09
CA ASN A 16 8.21 -12.22 -0.53
C ASN A 16 8.57 -11.48 -1.82
N SER A 17 9.22 -10.33 -1.67
CA SER A 17 9.70 -9.54 -2.80
C SER A 17 10.89 -10.20 -3.49
N ASN A 18 11.15 -9.73 -4.70
CA ASN A 18 12.38 -10.06 -5.42
C ASN A 18 13.25 -8.82 -5.51
N ILE A 19 14.58 -8.97 -5.50
CA ILE A 19 15.54 -7.85 -5.63
C ILE A 19 15.23 -6.93 -6.81
N LYS A 20 14.57 -7.44 -7.86
CA LYS A 20 14.23 -6.66 -9.05
C LYS A 20 12.91 -5.88 -8.98
N THR A 21 12.06 -6.08 -7.97
CA THR A 21 10.80 -5.33 -7.85
C THR A 21 11.02 -3.99 -7.14
N ARG A 22 11.80 -3.09 -7.74
CA ARG A 22 12.31 -1.88 -7.06
C ARG A 22 11.44 -0.63 -7.25
N ARG A 23 10.65 -0.57 -8.31
CA ARG A 23 9.88 0.63 -8.71
C ARG A 23 8.38 0.44 -8.65
N LEU A 24 7.70 1.17 -7.77
CA LEU A 24 6.26 1.08 -7.55
C LEU A 24 5.42 1.59 -8.73
N GLY A 25 5.99 2.44 -9.59
CA GLY A 25 5.31 2.91 -10.82
C GLY A 25 4.82 1.76 -11.72
N TYR A 26 5.56 0.65 -11.80
CA TYR A 26 5.12 -0.53 -12.55
C TYR A 26 3.88 -1.21 -11.97
N ILE A 27 3.63 -1.10 -10.67
CA ILE A 27 2.41 -1.62 -10.04
C ILE A 27 1.19 -0.82 -10.50
N ILE A 28 1.32 0.50 -10.56
CA ILE A 28 0.26 1.38 -11.07
C ILE A 28 0.00 1.09 -12.55
N ALA A 29 1.06 1.00 -13.35
CA ALA A 29 0.95 0.65 -14.77
C ALA A 29 0.25 -0.70 -14.97
N LEU A 30 0.64 -1.73 -14.22
CA LEU A 30 0.03 -3.05 -14.31
C LEU A 30 -1.47 -3.02 -13.98
N VAL A 31 -1.86 -2.33 -12.89
CA VAL A 31 -3.27 -2.21 -12.51
C VAL A 31 -4.08 -1.52 -13.61
N LYS A 32 -3.54 -0.47 -14.22
CA LYS A 32 -4.18 0.23 -15.35
C LYS A 32 -4.27 -0.61 -16.62
N ILE A 33 -3.23 -1.39 -16.93
CA ILE A 33 -3.21 -2.31 -18.07
C ILE A 33 -4.32 -3.36 -17.98
N ILE A 34 -4.57 -3.87 -16.77
CA ILE A 34 -5.68 -4.79 -16.50
C ILE A 34 -7.02 -4.04 -16.58
N GLY A 35 -7.08 -2.85 -15.96
CA GLY A 35 -8.25 -1.97 -16.00
C GLY A 35 -9.45 -2.53 -15.24
N ASN A 36 -10.67 -2.14 -15.64
CA ASN A 36 -11.92 -2.60 -15.03
C ASN A 36 -12.39 -3.98 -15.53
N ASN A 37 -11.65 -4.60 -16.46
CA ASN A 37 -12.01 -5.86 -17.08
C ASN A 37 -11.12 -7.01 -16.59
N PHE A 38 -11.46 -8.22 -17.01
CA PHE A 38 -10.56 -9.37 -16.91
C PHE A 38 -9.55 -9.33 -18.06
N LEU A 39 -8.32 -9.76 -17.78
CA LEU A 39 -7.28 -9.91 -18.79
C LEU A 39 -6.59 -11.25 -18.59
N PHE A 40 -6.19 -11.92 -19.67
CA PHE A 40 -5.33 -13.09 -19.53
C PHE A 40 -4.00 -12.68 -18.89
N THR A 41 -3.49 -13.52 -17.99
CA THR A 41 -2.26 -13.23 -17.24
C THR A 41 -1.09 -13.00 -18.19
N ASP A 42 -0.98 -13.80 -19.24
CA ASP A 42 0.08 -13.67 -20.24
C ASP A 42 -0.01 -12.32 -20.99
N ASP A 43 -1.22 -11.90 -21.36
CA ASP A 43 -1.46 -10.60 -21.98
C ASP A 43 -1.10 -9.44 -21.04
N ALA A 44 -1.45 -9.53 -19.76
CA ALA A 44 -1.09 -8.53 -18.77
C ALA A 44 0.45 -8.38 -18.64
N LEU A 45 1.15 -9.51 -18.62
CA LEU A 45 2.61 -9.55 -18.52
C LEU A 45 3.28 -8.96 -19.77
N ARG A 46 2.86 -9.39 -20.96
CA ARG A 46 3.36 -8.89 -22.23
C ARG A 46 3.13 -7.39 -22.38
N ARG A 47 1.92 -6.91 -22.06
CA ARG A 47 1.59 -5.47 -22.09
C ARG A 47 2.42 -4.67 -21.08
N LEU A 48 2.71 -5.23 -19.90
CA LEU A 48 3.58 -4.58 -18.92
C LEU A 48 5.02 -4.46 -19.44
N GLU A 49 5.54 -5.49 -20.12
CA GLU A 49 6.87 -5.43 -20.75
C GLU A 49 6.92 -4.38 -21.86
N SER A 50 5.92 -4.33 -22.75
CA SER A 50 5.83 -3.29 -23.79
C SER A 50 5.70 -1.89 -23.20
N TRP A 51 4.91 -1.74 -22.12
CA TRP A 51 4.79 -0.46 -21.42
C TRP A 51 6.13 -0.06 -20.79
N ALA A 52 6.86 -1.01 -20.19
CA ALA A 52 8.16 -0.73 -19.58
C ALA A 52 9.22 -0.33 -20.60
N GLU A 53 9.23 -0.98 -21.76
CA GLU A 53 10.11 -0.62 -22.88
C GLU A 53 9.83 0.81 -23.36
N ALA A 54 8.55 1.18 -23.51
CA ALA A 54 8.15 2.52 -23.92
C ALA A 54 8.53 3.62 -22.92
N HIS A 55 8.66 3.28 -21.63
CA HIS A 55 9.00 4.23 -20.56
C HIS A 55 10.40 3.99 -19.95
N GLN A 56 11.30 3.33 -20.69
CA GLN A 56 12.62 2.97 -20.19
C GLN A 56 13.45 4.21 -19.86
N LYS A 57 13.36 5.26 -20.68
CA LYS A 57 14.13 6.49 -20.48
C LYS A 57 13.70 7.19 -19.19
N GLU A 58 12.41 7.22 -18.91
CA GLU A 58 11.82 7.86 -17.74
C GLU A 58 12.26 7.19 -16.44
N VAL A 59 12.34 5.85 -16.38
CA VAL A 59 12.85 5.15 -15.18
C VAL A 59 14.35 5.32 -15.00
N GLU A 60 15.10 5.37 -16.11
CA GLU A 60 16.55 5.59 -16.09
C GLU A 60 16.89 7.01 -15.61
N GLU A 61 16.16 8.02 -16.09
CA GLU A 61 16.29 9.41 -15.62
C GLU A 61 15.84 9.55 -14.16
N TYR A 62 14.77 8.85 -13.77
CA TYR A 62 14.25 8.90 -12.42
C TYR A 62 15.22 8.26 -11.41
N SER A 63 15.83 7.13 -11.75
CA SER A 63 16.49 6.27 -10.74
C SER A 63 17.66 5.42 -11.22
N GLY A 64 18.12 5.64 -12.45
CA GLY A 64 19.10 4.83 -13.14
C GLY A 64 18.57 3.46 -13.55
N LYS A 65 19.49 2.51 -13.77
CA LYS A 65 19.17 1.17 -14.32
C LYS A 65 18.57 0.19 -13.31
N SER A 66 18.23 0.65 -12.11
CA SER A 66 17.71 -0.21 -11.04
C SER A 66 16.22 -0.47 -11.21
N GLY A 67 15.82 -1.74 -11.31
CA GLY A 67 14.41 -2.13 -11.36
C GLY A 67 13.79 -2.13 -12.75
N LEU A 68 14.60 -2.08 -13.82
CA LEU A 68 14.12 -2.20 -15.20
C LEU A 68 13.39 -3.54 -15.43
N ILE A 69 12.24 -3.47 -16.10
CA ILE A 69 11.57 -4.63 -16.69
C ILE A 69 12.03 -4.73 -18.14
N THR A 70 12.74 -5.81 -18.46
CA THR A 70 13.12 -6.12 -19.84
C THR A 70 12.30 -7.30 -20.35
N ALA A 71 11.97 -7.28 -21.64
CA ALA A 71 11.26 -8.38 -22.28
C ALA A 71 12.02 -9.69 -22.11
N SER A 72 11.30 -10.78 -21.83
CA SER A 72 11.91 -12.10 -21.73
C SER A 72 10.94 -13.21 -22.17
N PRO A 73 11.41 -14.33 -22.75
CA PRO A 73 10.52 -15.38 -23.27
C PRO A 73 9.54 -15.97 -22.23
N LYS A 74 9.85 -15.85 -20.94
CA LYS A 74 9.02 -16.35 -19.83
C LYS A 74 8.42 -15.25 -18.98
N HIS A 75 8.54 -13.99 -19.41
CA HIS A 75 8.10 -12.79 -18.70
C HIS A 75 8.61 -12.67 -17.25
N TYR A 76 9.84 -13.14 -16.96
CA TYR A 76 10.34 -13.23 -15.59
C TYR A 76 10.39 -11.88 -14.86
N PRO A 77 10.81 -10.75 -15.47
CA PRO A 77 10.80 -9.46 -14.80
C PRO A 77 9.37 -8.98 -14.51
N ALA A 78 8.47 -9.02 -15.50
CA ALA A 78 7.07 -8.63 -15.32
C ALA A 78 6.32 -9.50 -14.30
N LYS A 79 6.58 -10.82 -14.29
CA LYS A 79 5.97 -11.75 -13.32
C LYS A 79 6.26 -11.39 -11.87
N ARG A 80 7.44 -10.82 -11.59
CA ARG A 80 7.79 -10.39 -10.22
C ARG A 80 6.91 -9.24 -9.77
N TYR A 81 6.65 -8.27 -10.63
CA TYR A 81 5.73 -7.17 -10.36
C TYR A 81 4.28 -7.62 -10.29
N PHE A 82 3.90 -8.58 -11.13
CA PHE A 82 2.60 -9.22 -11.05
C PHE A 82 2.36 -9.92 -9.70
N HIS A 83 3.35 -10.67 -9.21
CA HIS A 83 3.30 -11.26 -7.88
C HIS A 83 3.25 -10.20 -6.77
N LEU A 84 4.04 -9.14 -6.88
CA LEU A 84 3.98 -8.03 -5.92
C LEU A 84 2.59 -7.36 -5.89
N ALA A 85 1.97 -7.10 -7.04
CA ALA A 85 0.63 -6.53 -7.10
C ALA A 85 -0.42 -7.44 -6.46
N LYS A 86 -0.28 -8.76 -6.60
CA LYS A 86 -1.11 -9.76 -5.92
C LYS A 86 -0.88 -9.76 -4.41
N ASP A 87 0.38 -9.71 -3.97
CA ASP A 87 0.75 -9.69 -2.54
C ASP A 87 0.29 -8.39 -1.85
N LEU A 88 0.21 -7.28 -2.60
CA LEU A 88 -0.42 -6.03 -2.17
C LEU A 88 -1.96 -6.03 -2.28
N ARG A 89 -2.55 -7.17 -2.64
CA ARG A 89 -4.00 -7.38 -2.83
C ARG A 89 -4.66 -6.48 -3.88
N LEU A 90 -3.88 -5.90 -4.80
CA LEU A 90 -4.37 -4.99 -5.84
C LEU A 90 -4.98 -5.74 -7.02
N ILE A 91 -4.48 -6.94 -7.30
CA ILE A 91 -5.00 -7.83 -8.34
C ILE A 91 -5.30 -9.20 -7.77
N LYS A 92 -6.24 -9.91 -8.39
CA LYS A 92 -6.54 -11.31 -8.13
C LYS A 92 -6.38 -12.12 -9.41
N VAL A 93 -6.10 -13.41 -9.25
CA VAL A 93 -5.97 -14.36 -10.34
C VAL A 93 -6.97 -15.48 -10.13
N SER A 94 -7.72 -15.81 -11.18
CA SER A 94 -8.60 -16.98 -11.24
C SER A 94 -8.27 -17.75 -12.51
N ARG A 95 -7.85 -19.01 -12.36
CA ARG A 95 -7.33 -19.83 -13.47
C ARG A 95 -6.16 -19.13 -14.17
N SER A 96 -6.35 -18.63 -15.38
CA SER A 96 -5.38 -17.90 -16.21
C SER A 96 -5.71 -16.41 -16.35
N GLU A 97 -6.81 -15.95 -15.77
CA GLU A 97 -7.28 -14.57 -15.89
C GLU A 97 -6.95 -13.79 -14.63
N CYS A 98 -6.60 -12.53 -14.81
CA CYS A 98 -6.39 -11.57 -13.76
C CYS A 98 -7.41 -10.44 -13.83
N ALA A 99 -7.73 -9.88 -12.67
CA ALA A 99 -8.60 -8.73 -12.53
C ALA A 99 -8.12 -7.86 -11.38
N VAL A 100 -8.41 -6.56 -11.49
CA VAL A 100 -8.21 -5.62 -10.39
C VAL A 100 -9.21 -5.94 -9.27
N THR A 101 -8.75 -5.93 -8.01
CA THR A 101 -9.63 -6.15 -6.86
C THR A 101 -10.40 -4.87 -6.52
N LYS A 102 -11.40 -4.96 -5.64
CA LYS A 102 -12.08 -3.78 -5.06
C LYS A 102 -11.09 -2.80 -4.41
N ILE A 103 -10.01 -3.31 -3.83
CA ILE A 103 -8.91 -2.54 -3.25
C ILE A 103 -7.95 -2.04 -4.35
N GLY A 104 -7.79 -2.73 -5.46
CA GLY A 104 -6.99 -2.22 -6.57
C GLY A 104 -7.66 -1.11 -7.38
N GLN A 105 -8.99 -1.08 -7.42
CA GLN A 105 -9.78 -0.19 -8.26
C GLN A 105 -9.47 1.31 -8.07
N PRO A 106 -9.28 1.84 -6.85
CA PRO A 106 -8.94 3.26 -6.66
C PRO A 106 -7.74 3.72 -7.50
N ILE A 107 -6.72 2.87 -7.70
CA ILE A 107 -5.50 3.18 -8.48
C ILE A 107 -5.83 3.62 -9.92
N LEU A 108 -6.92 3.10 -10.50
CA LEU A 108 -7.34 3.43 -11.86
C LEU A 108 -7.72 4.91 -12.03
N TYR A 109 -8.02 5.61 -10.93
CA TYR A 109 -8.55 6.98 -10.95
C TYR A 109 -7.82 7.95 -10.00
N LEU A 110 -6.65 7.54 -9.47
CA LEU A 110 -5.76 8.44 -8.76
C LEU A 110 -5.05 9.38 -9.75
N ALA A 111 -4.73 10.59 -9.29
CA ALA A 111 -4.01 11.58 -10.08
C ALA A 111 -2.66 11.02 -10.57
N GLU A 112 -2.34 11.32 -11.83
CA GLU A 112 -1.12 10.86 -12.48
C GLU A 112 -0.07 11.97 -12.55
N SER A 113 1.20 11.57 -12.61
CA SER A 113 2.27 12.51 -12.93
C SER A 113 2.18 12.93 -14.39
N LEU A 114 2.22 14.23 -14.64
CA LEU A 114 2.20 14.79 -15.99
C LEU A 114 3.54 14.65 -16.73
N ARG A 115 4.61 14.26 -16.03
CA ARG A 115 5.97 14.22 -16.58
C ARG A 115 6.55 12.83 -16.64
N ASN A 116 6.54 12.12 -15.51
CA ASN A 116 7.23 10.84 -15.37
C ASN A 116 6.36 9.88 -14.55
N PRO A 117 5.95 8.72 -15.07
CA PRO A 117 5.04 7.80 -14.38
C PRO A 117 5.66 7.16 -13.12
N PHE A 118 6.97 7.25 -12.93
CA PHE A 118 7.67 6.78 -11.72
C PHE A 118 7.74 7.85 -10.62
N ASP A 119 7.51 9.11 -10.96
CA ASP A 119 7.40 10.20 -9.98
C ASP A 119 5.97 10.24 -9.42
N LEU A 120 5.73 9.43 -8.39
CA LEU A 120 4.39 9.21 -7.84
C LEU A 120 3.75 10.49 -7.29
N THR A 121 2.46 10.69 -7.57
CA THR A 121 1.69 11.79 -6.99
C THR A 121 1.38 11.56 -5.51
N ASN A 122 1.02 12.61 -4.75
CA ASN A 122 0.63 12.46 -3.35
C ASN A 122 -0.53 11.47 -3.15
N GLU A 123 -1.47 11.38 -4.10
CA GLU A 123 -2.54 10.39 -4.03
C GLU A 123 -1.99 8.97 -4.17
N GLN A 124 -1.10 8.74 -5.13
CA GLN A 124 -0.47 7.44 -5.35
C GLN A 124 0.43 7.03 -4.18
N ILE A 125 1.22 7.97 -3.63
CA ILE A 125 2.05 7.75 -2.44
C ILE A 125 1.16 7.39 -1.25
N CYS A 126 0.12 8.17 -0.98
CA CYS A 126 -0.85 7.90 0.08
C CYS A 126 -1.45 6.50 -0.06
N TYR A 127 -1.83 6.13 -1.27
CA TYR A 127 -2.47 4.86 -1.51
C TYR A 127 -1.52 3.68 -1.30
N LEU A 128 -0.36 3.72 -1.96
CA LEU A 128 0.61 2.63 -1.97
C LEU A 128 1.30 2.45 -0.62
N LEU A 129 1.60 3.54 0.11
CA LEU A 129 2.15 3.44 1.46
C LEU A 129 1.19 2.68 2.38
N LYS A 130 -0.12 2.97 2.33
CA LYS A 130 -1.12 2.22 3.11
C LYS A 130 -1.12 0.74 2.76
N ARG A 131 -1.11 0.40 1.47
CA ARG A 131 -1.06 -1.01 1.01
C ARG A 131 0.20 -1.73 1.47
N ILE A 132 1.34 -1.05 1.44
CA ILE A 132 2.62 -1.61 1.92
C ILE A 132 2.55 -1.84 3.43
N LEU A 133 2.01 -0.90 4.21
CA LEU A 133 1.88 -1.08 5.66
C LEU A 133 0.93 -2.24 6.00
N GLU A 134 -0.17 -2.39 5.28
CA GLU A 134 -1.11 -3.50 5.51
C GLU A 134 -0.53 -4.89 5.21
N ASN A 135 0.36 -4.99 4.22
CA ASN A 135 0.80 -6.30 3.71
C ASN A 135 2.28 -6.60 4.01
N ASP A 136 3.08 -5.59 4.38
CA ASP A 136 4.53 -5.68 4.53
C ASP A 136 5.11 -4.95 5.77
N SER A 137 4.29 -4.52 6.72
CA SER A 137 4.76 -3.73 7.88
C SER A 137 5.89 -4.39 8.67
N ASP A 138 5.88 -5.72 8.83
CA ASP A 138 6.88 -6.41 9.66
C ASP A 138 8.29 -6.30 9.05
N CYS A 139 8.44 -6.15 7.73
CA CYS A 139 9.75 -5.86 7.11
C CYS A 139 9.95 -4.37 6.83
N PHE A 140 8.94 -3.69 6.31
CA PHE A 140 9.04 -2.28 5.92
C PHE A 140 9.38 -1.38 7.12
N LEU A 141 8.67 -1.54 8.24
CA LEU A 141 8.90 -0.72 9.44
C LEU A 141 10.24 -1.05 10.12
N GLN A 142 10.64 -2.32 10.16
CA GLN A 142 11.94 -2.70 10.74
C GLN A 142 13.11 -2.17 9.92
N LEU A 143 12.92 -2.04 8.60
CA LEU A 143 13.95 -1.45 7.73
C LEU A 143 14.04 0.06 7.96
N LEU A 144 12.89 0.73 8.10
CA LEU A 144 12.82 2.16 8.44
C LEU A 144 13.57 2.45 9.75
N ARG A 145 13.35 1.63 10.78
CA ARG A 145 14.06 1.74 12.08
C ARG A 145 15.54 1.43 11.97
N SER A 146 15.91 0.45 11.14
CA SER A 146 17.31 0.14 10.88
C SER A 146 18.03 1.33 10.23
N LEU A 147 17.34 2.06 9.34
CA LEU A 147 17.84 3.27 8.69
C LEU A 147 18.01 4.45 9.66
N GLU A 148 17.13 4.57 10.65
CA GLU A 148 17.25 5.58 11.72
C GLU A 148 18.56 5.40 12.50
N LYS A 149 18.92 4.15 12.79
CA LYS A 149 20.12 3.82 13.55
C LYS A 149 21.38 3.74 12.69
N TYR A 150 21.23 3.32 11.43
CA TYR A 150 22.31 3.05 10.50
C TYR A 150 21.96 3.60 9.12
N ASN A 151 22.63 4.66 8.70
CA ASN A 151 22.45 5.22 7.35
C ASN A 151 23.25 4.44 6.28
N GLU A 152 24.28 3.69 6.67
CA GLU A 152 25.09 2.85 5.77
C GLU A 152 24.47 1.47 5.53
N ILE A 153 24.32 1.12 4.25
CA ILE A 153 23.71 -0.16 3.83
C ILE A 153 24.43 -1.39 4.39
N LYS A 154 25.76 -1.35 4.53
CA LYS A 154 26.55 -2.47 5.05
C LYS A 154 26.13 -2.83 6.48
N ASN A 155 25.89 -1.82 7.31
CA ASN A 155 25.46 -1.99 8.70
C ASN A 155 24.03 -2.52 8.76
N ILE A 156 23.14 -2.02 7.90
CA ILE A 156 21.77 -2.54 7.76
C ILE A 156 21.80 -4.02 7.40
N PHE A 157 22.56 -4.43 6.38
CA PHE A 157 22.68 -5.84 5.99
C PHE A 157 23.18 -6.74 7.13
N THR A 158 24.05 -6.23 7.98
CA THR A 158 24.61 -7.00 9.10
C THR A 158 23.62 -7.16 10.25
N GLN A 159 22.75 -6.16 10.48
CA GLN A 159 21.88 -6.12 11.65
C GLN A 159 20.42 -6.50 11.35
N PHE A 160 19.96 -6.36 10.11
CA PHE A 160 18.53 -6.42 9.76
C PHE A 160 17.88 -7.77 10.11
N LYS A 161 18.54 -8.90 9.87
CA LYS A 161 17.99 -10.21 10.23
C LYS A 161 17.72 -10.31 11.72
N LYS A 162 18.66 -9.85 12.55
CA LYS A 162 18.51 -9.82 14.01
C LYS A 162 17.34 -8.92 14.41
N THR A 163 17.30 -7.69 13.91
CA THR A 163 16.20 -6.74 14.18
C THR A 163 14.84 -7.32 13.81
N LEU A 164 14.73 -8.00 12.67
CA LEU A 164 13.49 -8.64 12.23
C LEU A 164 13.10 -9.81 13.15
N LEU A 165 14.05 -10.66 13.54
CA LEU A 165 13.78 -11.78 14.46
C LEU A 165 13.33 -11.27 15.84
N ASP A 166 14.03 -10.29 16.41
CA ASP A 166 13.68 -9.68 17.71
C ASP A 166 12.26 -9.08 17.67
N HIS A 167 11.88 -8.45 16.54
CA HIS A 167 10.51 -7.93 16.34
C HIS A 167 9.47 -9.05 16.32
N LEU A 168 9.71 -10.13 15.57
CA LEU A 168 8.79 -11.25 15.49
C LEU A 168 8.63 -11.95 16.85
N GLU A 169 9.70 -12.06 17.64
CA GLU A 169 9.66 -12.60 18.99
C GLU A 169 8.81 -11.75 19.93
N LYS A 170 9.05 -10.43 19.98
CA LYS A 170 8.20 -9.51 20.75
C LYS A 170 6.73 -9.60 20.33
N LYS A 171 6.45 -9.74 19.03
CA LYS A 171 5.08 -9.90 18.52
C LYS A 171 4.44 -11.21 18.98
N ILE A 172 5.21 -12.31 19.00
CA ILE A 172 4.75 -13.60 19.53
C ILE A 172 4.43 -13.49 21.03
N GLU A 173 5.32 -12.87 21.80
CA GLU A 173 5.15 -12.67 23.25
C GLU A 173 3.90 -11.85 23.57
N LYS A 174 3.72 -10.71 22.88
CA LYS A 174 2.54 -9.83 23.07
C LYS A 174 1.22 -10.52 22.75
N LEU A 175 1.19 -11.41 21.76
CA LEU A 175 -0.05 -12.10 21.40
C LEU A 175 -0.51 -13.09 22.48
N GLY A 176 0.41 -13.68 23.25
CA GLY A 176 0.11 -14.63 24.34
C GLY A 176 -0.62 -15.92 23.95
N ASP A 177 -1.03 -16.05 22.69
CA ASP A 177 -1.93 -17.09 22.17
C ASP A 177 -1.21 -17.94 21.11
N ILE A 178 -1.20 -19.25 21.31
CA ILE A 178 -0.49 -20.22 20.47
C ILE A 178 -1.05 -20.25 19.04
N LEU A 179 -2.38 -20.21 18.90
CA LEU A 179 -3.03 -20.29 17.58
C LEU A 179 -2.78 -19.01 16.79
N LYS A 180 -2.92 -17.84 17.43
CA LYS A 180 -2.66 -16.53 16.80
C LYS A 180 -1.19 -16.34 16.43
N SER A 181 -0.27 -16.89 17.22
CA SER A 181 1.18 -16.77 16.98
C SER A 181 1.78 -17.85 16.06
N SER A 182 1.01 -18.89 15.70
CA SER A 182 1.50 -20.05 14.96
C SER A 182 2.16 -19.70 13.63
N GLU A 183 1.53 -18.84 12.82
CA GLU A 183 2.06 -18.41 11.52
C GLU A 183 3.30 -17.51 11.67
N ILE A 184 3.31 -16.65 12.70
CA ILE A 184 4.47 -15.79 13.01
C ILE A 184 5.67 -16.67 13.42
N LYS A 185 5.46 -17.68 14.27
CA LYS A 185 6.48 -18.67 14.66
C LYS A 185 7.02 -19.41 13.43
N ARG A 186 6.13 -19.91 12.57
CA ARG A 186 6.52 -20.58 11.32
C ARG A 186 7.41 -19.69 10.44
N ARG A 187 7.05 -18.41 10.31
CA ARG A 187 7.81 -17.43 9.54
C ARG A 187 9.16 -17.12 10.17
N ARG A 188 9.23 -16.91 11.49
CA ARG A 188 10.47 -16.74 12.25
C ARG A 188 11.40 -17.92 12.05
N ASP A 189 10.91 -19.15 12.21
CA ASP A 189 11.71 -20.38 12.09
C ASP A 189 12.24 -20.58 10.66
N LYS A 190 11.53 -20.06 9.65
CA LYS A 190 12.02 -20.02 8.26
C LYS A 190 13.15 -19.02 8.08
N ILE A 191 13.08 -17.85 8.73
CA ILE A 191 14.12 -16.81 8.68
C ILE A 191 15.40 -17.28 9.39
N ILE A 192 15.27 -17.95 10.54
CA ILE A 192 16.41 -18.55 11.25
C ILE A 192 17.18 -19.51 10.33
N ARG A 193 16.45 -20.31 9.55
CA ARG A 193 16.99 -21.34 8.64
C ARG A 193 17.46 -20.83 7.27
N TRP A 194 17.61 -19.53 7.06
CA TRP A 194 18.18 -19.01 5.81
C TRP A 194 19.62 -19.47 5.62
N THR A 195 19.85 -20.29 4.59
CA THR A 195 21.19 -20.80 4.21
C THR A 195 21.99 -19.80 3.38
N GLU A 196 21.33 -19.05 2.49
CA GLU A 196 21.92 -17.98 1.67
C GLU A 196 21.50 -16.60 2.18
N GLU A 197 21.78 -16.30 3.46
CA GLU A 197 21.28 -15.11 4.16
C GLU A 197 21.43 -13.81 3.36
N ARG A 198 22.62 -13.56 2.82
CA ARG A 198 22.89 -12.35 2.03
C ARG A 198 21.91 -12.18 0.87
N LYS A 199 21.63 -13.25 0.12
CA LYS A 199 20.71 -13.22 -1.03
C LYS A 199 19.27 -12.95 -0.61
N TYR A 200 18.82 -13.56 0.50
CA TYR A 200 17.50 -13.25 1.06
C TYR A 200 17.40 -11.78 1.47
N LEU A 201 18.42 -11.25 2.15
CA LEU A 201 18.48 -9.86 2.55
C LEU A 201 18.48 -8.93 1.33
N GLU A 202 19.19 -9.25 0.25
CA GLU A 202 19.15 -8.46 -0.99
C GLU A 202 17.74 -8.43 -1.61
N HIS A 203 17.03 -9.55 -1.58
CA HIS A 203 15.64 -9.64 -2.04
C HIS A 203 14.65 -8.87 -1.16
N ILE A 204 15.02 -8.56 0.09
CA ILE A 204 14.17 -7.85 1.04
C ILE A 204 14.50 -6.36 1.09
N ILE A 205 15.77 -6.03 1.34
CA ILE A 205 16.23 -4.68 1.65
C ILE A 205 16.15 -3.78 0.41
N TYR A 206 16.80 -4.16 -0.70
CA TYR A 206 16.90 -3.26 -1.86
C TYR A 206 15.54 -2.85 -2.44
N PRO A 207 14.57 -3.76 -2.66
CA PRO A 207 13.24 -3.36 -3.12
C PRO A 207 12.59 -2.33 -2.22
N ARG A 208 12.64 -2.54 -0.89
CA ARG A 208 11.99 -1.65 0.08
C ARG A 208 12.67 -0.30 0.18
N LEU A 209 14.00 -0.23 0.08
CA LEU A 209 14.70 1.06 0.01
C LEU A 209 14.30 1.85 -1.24
N ASP A 210 14.18 1.18 -2.38
CA ASP A 210 13.71 1.81 -3.60
C ASP A 210 12.21 2.20 -3.51
N TRP A 211 11.36 1.40 -2.85
CA TRP A 211 9.97 1.77 -2.54
C TRP A 211 9.89 3.00 -1.63
N MET A 212 10.69 3.06 -0.56
CA MET A 212 10.75 4.22 0.33
C MET A 212 11.20 5.48 -0.41
N THR A 213 12.02 5.33 -1.45
CA THR A 213 12.42 6.43 -2.33
C THR A 213 11.23 6.88 -3.20
N ASP A 214 10.52 5.93 -3.82
CA ASP A 214 9.31 6.21 -4.61
C ASP A 214 8.20 6.87 -3.77
N LEU A 215 8.10 6.48 -2.50
CA LEU A 215 7.17 7.04 -1.51
C LEU A 215 7.66 8.36 -0.88
N LYS A 216 8.80 8.91 -1.34
CA LYS A 216 9.40 10.16 -0.85
C LYS A 216 9.75 10.16 0.65
N ILE A 217 9.98 8.98 1.23
CA ILE A 217 10.49 8.81 2.60
C ILE A 217 12.02 8.96 2.61
N LEU A 218 12.69 8.43 1.57
CA LEU A 218 14.14 8.54 1.39
C LEU A 218 14.47 9.46 0.20
N ASN A 219 15.61 10.13 0.31
CA ASN A 219 16.07 11.05 -0.72
C ASN A 219 16.79 10.31 -1.86
N ILE A 220 16.23 10.40 -3.07
CA ILE A 220 16.78 9.74 -4.27
C ILE A 220 18.15 10.28 -4.69
N SER A 221 18.39 11.59 -4.54
CA SER A 221 19.61 12.26 -5.04
C SER A 221 20.80 12.13 -4.10
N LYS A 222 20.53 11.71 -2.85
CA LYS A 222 21.56 11.49 -1.82
C LYS A 222 21.96 10.03 -1.65
N ARG A 223 21.52 9.16 -2.56
CA ARG A 223 22.00 7.77 -2.63
C ARG A 223 23.41 7.70 -3.21
N LYS A 224 24.40 8.20 -2.47
CA LYS A 224 25.82 8.07 -2.81
C LYS A 224 26.44 6.98 -1.94
N GLU A 225 27.24 6.12 -2.57
CA GLU A 225 28.12 5.17 -1.87
C GLU A 225 27.43 4.22 -0.87
N GLY A 226 26.13 3.95 -1.07
CA GLY A 226 25.36 3.07 -0.18
C GLY A 226 24.87 3.72 1.11
N ILE A 227 24.90 5.05 1.18
CA ILE A 227 24.29 5.84 2.25
C ILE A 227 22.87 6.24 1.85
N TYR A 228 21.92 6.13 2.77
CA TYR A 228 20.54 6.55 2.59
C TYR A 228 20.18 7.63 3.61
N GLU A 229 19.53 8.68 3.13
CA GLU A 229 19.07 9.79 3.97
C GLU A 229 17.56 9.94 3.87
N PHE A 230 16.92 10.23 5.00
CA PHE A 230 15.51 10.58 5.05
C PHE A 230 15.25 11.96 4.43
N THR A 231 14.09 12.10 3.79
CA THR A 231 13.48 13.41 3.53
C THR A 231 12.91 13.99 4.83
N GLU A 232 12.49 15.26 4.82
CA GLU A 232 11.81 15.84 5.99
C GLU A 232 10.46 15.15 6.25
N GLU A 233 9.72 14.84 5.19
CA GLU A 233 8.49 14.07 5.25
C GLU A 233 8.74 12.65 5.84
N GLY A 234 9.84 12.01 5.44
CA GLY A 234 10.26 10.71 5.96
C GLY A 234 10.65 10.72 7.44
N LYS A 235 11.39 11.75 7.89
CA LYS A 235 11.72 11.94 9.32
C LYS A 235 10.46 12.17 10.16
N SER A 236 9.55 13.01 9.66
CA SER A 236 8.27 13.26 10.32
C SER A 236 7.46 11.97 10.46
N PHE A 237 7.36 11.19 9.38
CA PHE A 237 6.66 9.91 9.40
C PHE A 237 7.26 8.91 10.41
N LEU A 238 8.59 8.81 10.45
CA LEU A 238 9.30 7.98 11.42
C LEU A 238 9.05 8.41 12.87
N SER A 239 9.00 9.72 13.17
CA SER A 239 8.66 10.23 14.50
C SER A 239 7.31 9.72 14.99
N PHE A 240 6.27 9.80 14.15
CA PHE A 240 4.94 9.31 14.50
C PHE A 240 4.90 7.79 14.72
N LEU A 241 5.69 7.03 13.96
CA LEU A 241 5.81 5.59 14.18
C LEU A 241 6.50 5.24 15.50
N ASN A 242 7.49 6.03 15.91
CA ASN A 242 8.16 5.86 17.20
C ASN A 242 7.24 6.22 18.38
N GLU A 243 6.39 7.23 18.23
CA GLU A 243 5.34 7.56 19.21
C GLU A 243 4.30 6.45 19.32
N MET A 244 3.87 5.88 18.19
CA MET A 244 2.93 4.76 18.14
C MET A 244 3.41 3.55 18.94
N GLU A 245 4.70 3.20 18.81
CA GLU A 245 5.29 2.07 19.54
C GLU A 245 5.34 2.31 21.05
N LYS A 246 5.66 3.55 21.47
CA LYS A 246 5.63 3.95 22.88
C LYS A 246 4.22 3.91 23.48
N ALA A 247 3.21 4.25 22.68
CA ALA A 247 1.80 4.20 23.08
C ALA A 247 1.27 2.75 23.23
N ASN A 248 2.09 1.74 22.95
CA ASN A 248 1.78 0.31 23.08
C ASN A 248 0.44 -0.07 22.44
N LEU A 249 0.10 0.54 21.28
CA LEU A 249 -1.14 0.24 20.58
C LEU A 249 -1.15 -1.25 20.21
N GLU A 250 -1.98 -2.01 20.92
CA GLU A 250 -2.07 -3.47 20.79
C GLU A 250 -2.61 -3.92 19.42
N ASN A 251 -3.16 -2.99 18.63
CA ASN A 251 -3.80 -3.28 17.35
C ASN A 251 -3.35 -2.33 16.23
N PHE A 252 -2.37 -2.78 15.44
CA PHE A 252 -1.85 -2.06 14.27
C PHE A 252 -2.92 -1.84 13.17
N ASP A 253 -3.90 -2.74 13.02
CA ASP A 253 -4.99 -2.55 12.05
C ASP A 253 -5.90 -1.40 12.46
N ALA A 254 -6.30 -1.38 13.73
CA ALA A 254 -7.10 -0.27 14.25
C ALA A 254 -6.34 1.06 14.11
N TRP A 255 -5.02 1.06 14.30
CA TRP A 255 -4.21 2.25 14.06
C TRP A 255 -4.22 2.66 12.58
N LEU A 256 -4.00 1.72 11.66
CA LEU A 256 -4.04 1.99 10.22
C LEU A 256 -5.40 2.54 9.77
N GLU A 257 -6.51 2.02 10.29
CA GLU A 257 -7.85 2.50 9.91
C GLU A 257 -8.15 3.90 10.45
N ASN A 258 -7.66 4.24 11.66
CA ASN A 258 -8.08 5.46 12.36
C ASN A 258 -7.08 6.61 12.26
N ARG A 259 -5.77 6.32 12.17
CA ARG A 259 -4.71 7.33 12.27
C ARG A 259 -3.90 7.52 11.00
N TYR A 260 -3.95 6.57 10.06
CA TYR A 260 -3.10 6.61 8.86
C TYR A 260 -3.24 7.91 8.07
N TYR A 261 -4.46 8.32 7.73
CA TYR A 261 -4.67 9.51 6.91
C TYR A 261 -4.33 10.81 7.65
N GLU A 262 -4.51 10.84 8.97
CA GLU A 262 -4.05 11.96 9.80
C GLU A 262 -2.53 12.11 9.72
N ILE A 263 -1.80 11.02 9.98
CA ILE A 263 -0.33 11.02 9.96
C ILE A 263 0.17 11.32 8.54
N PHE A 264 -0.43 10.72 7.52
CA PHE A 264 -0.08 11.01 6.14
C PHE A 264 -0.29 12.50 5.81
N GLY A 265 -1.43 13.06 6.20
CA GLY A 265 -1.74 14.48 6.00
C GLY A 265 -0.77 15.41 6.72
N GLN A 266 -0.33 15.05 7.93
CA GLN A 266 0.65 15.82 8.70
C GLN A 266 2.05 15.75 8.08
N CYS A 267 2.48 14.57 7.62
CA CYS A 267 3.83 14.37 7.11
C CYS A 267 4.00 14.81 5.65
N PHE A 268 3.05 14.52 4.76
CA PHE A 268 3.23 14.63 3.30
C PHE A 268 2.45 15.78 2.66
N ILE A 269 1.44 16.33 3.33
CA ILE A 269 0.60 17.39 2.77
C ILE A 269 1.00 18.74 3.36
N LYS A 270 1.43 19.66 2.50
CA LYS A 270 1.91 20.99 2.93
C LYS A 270 0.80 22.02 3.13
N LYS A 271 -0.39 21.77 2.56
CA LYS A 271 -1.57 22.63 2.70
C LYS A 271 -2.03 22.71 4.17
N GLU A 272 -2.88 23.69 4.47
CA GLU A 272 -3.61 23.73 5.73
C GLU A 272 -4.47 22.47 5.89
N LYS A 273 -4.58 21.97 7.12
CA LYS A 273 -5.27 20.72 7.43
C LYS A 273 -6.50 21.03 8.25
N ASN A 274 -7.66 20.62 7.74
CA ASN A 274 -8.92 20.68 8.46
C ASN A 274 -9.37 19.26 8.80
N LEU A 275 -9.92 19.06 10.00
CA LEU A 275 -10.57 17.80 10.29
C LEU A 275 -11.87 17.73 9.49
N LEU A 276 -12.20 16.57 8.97
CA LEU A 276 -13.48 16.38 8.27
C LEU A 276 -14.67 16.80 9.16
N THR A 277 -14.56 16.59 10.48
CA THR A 277 -15.58 16.96 11.47
C THR A 277 -15.68 18.44 11.80
N THR A 278 -14.70 19.27 11.43
CA THR A 278 -14.72 20.71 11.71
C THR A 278 -15.35 21.52 10.58
N LEU A 279 -15.67 20.89 9.45
CA LEU A 279 -16.42 21.52 8.37
C LEU A 279 -17.87 21.77 8.79
N ASN A 280 -18.47 22.85 8.30
CA ASN A 280 -19.89 23.10 8.56
C ASN A 280 -20.76 22.02 7.87
N SER A 281 -22.00 21.86 8.34
CA SER A 281 -22.86 20.74 7.89
C SER A 281 -23.16 20.74 6.39
N GLU A 282 -23.29 21.93 5.78
CA GLU A 282 -23.62 22.04 4.35
C GLU A 282 -22.41 21.72 3.46
N GLU A 283 -21.24 22.26 3.78
CA GLU A 283 -19.98 21.96 3.09
C GLU A 283 -19.67 20.48 3.14
N HIS A 284 -19.87 19.89 4.32
CA HIS A 284 -19.57 18.50 4.54
C HIS A 284 -20.48 17.57 3.72
N VAL A 285 -21.80 17.84 3.70
CA VAL A 285 -22.74 17.07 2.88
C VAL A 285 -22.44 17.23 1.39
N LYS A 286 -22.18 18.45 0.93
CA LYS A 286 -21.85 18.72 -0.47
C LYS A 286 -20.59 17.98 -0.90
N LEU A 287 -19.52 18.07 -0.11
CA LEU A 287 -18.25 17.41 -0.41
C LEU A 287 -18.40 15.89 -0.52
N ILE A 288 -19.11 15.26 0.42
CA ILE A 288 -19.34 13.81 0.37
C ILE A 288 -20.27 13.43 -0.78
N SER A 289 -21.26 14.25 -1.09
CA SER A 289 -22.14 14.06 -2.26
C SER A 289 -21.35 14.10 -3.57
N ASP A 290 -20.48 15.09 -3.74
CA ASP A 290 -19.65 15.23 -4.94
C ASP A 290 -18.69 14.03 -5.10
N LEU A 291 -18.11 13.55 -4.00
CA LEU A 291 -17.28 12.34 -3.98
C LEU A 291 -18.09 11.07 -4.30
N LEU A 292 -19.32 10.96 -3.79
CA LEU A 292 -20.22 9.85 -4.11
C LEU A 292 -20.57 9.82 -5.59
N GLU A 293 -20.97 10.94 -6.17
CA GLU A 293 -21.29 11.04 -7.60
C GLU A 293 -20.08 10.68 -8.47
N ASP A 294 -18.90 11.22 -8.13
CA ASP A 294 -17.66 10.89 -8.83
C ASP A 294 -17.30 9.40 -8.70
N ALA A 295 -17.44 8.82 -7.50
CA ALA A 295 -17.19 7.41 -7.26
C ALA A 295 -18.18 6.50 -7.99
N PHE A 296 -19.47 6.82 -8.00
CA PHE A 296 -20.48 6.06 -8.75
C PHE A 296 -20.17 6.07 -10.24
N ARG A 297 -19.80 7.22 -10.81
CA ARG A 297 -19.38 7.30 -12.22
C ARG A 297 -18.18 6.40 -12.55
N LYS A 298 -17.27 6.18 -11.59
CA LYS A 298 -16.01 5.44 -11.77
C LYS A 298 -16.09 3.95 -11.45
N PHE A 299 -16.87 3.58 -10.44
CA PHE A 299 -16.84 2.26 -9.81
C PHE A 299 -18.18 1.51 -9.85
N SER A 300 -19.27 2.15 -10.28
CA SER A 300 -20.55 1.46 -10.39
C SER A 300 -20.57 0.49 -11.58
N SER A 301 -21.34 -0.57 -11.44
CA SER A 301 -21.57 -1.52 -12.53
C SER A 301 -22.67 -0.96 -13.45
N PRO A 302 -22.37 -0.61 -14.70
CA PRO A 302 -23.32 0.08 -15.60
C PRO A 302 -24.52 -0.78 -16.01
N ASN A 303 -24.45 -2.09 -15.80
CA ASN A 303 -25.42 -3.07 -16.32
C ASN A 303 -26.36 -3.64 -15.24
N LEU A 304 -26.51 -2.98 -14.10
CA LEU A 304 -27.37 -3.45 -13.02
C LEU A 304 -28.52 -2.50 -12.74
N PRO A 305 -29.72 -3.02 -12.39
CA PRO A 305 -30.92 -2.21 -12.20
C PRO A 305 -30.83 -1.20 -11.05
N LEU A 306 -29.90 -1.43 -10.11
CA LEU A 306 -29.52 -0.47 -9.08
C LEU A 306 -28.01 -0.25 -9.17
N SER A 307 -27.61 1.00 -9.37
CA SER A 307 -26.21 1.42 -9.31
C SER A 307 -25.69 1.13 -7.90
N HIS A 308 -24.76 0.18 -7.81
CA HIS A 308 -24.12 -0.18 -6.55
C HIS A 308 -22.60 -0.15 -6.70
N MET A 309 -21.91 0.12 -5.59
CA MET A 309 -20.47 0.05 -5.50
C MET A 309 -20.03 -0.59 -4.18
N SER A 310 -18.80 -1.10 -4.20
CA SER A 310 -18.09 -1.60 -3.02
C SER A 310 -17.83 -0.47 -2.02
N ALA A 311 -18.19 -0.70 -0.75
CA ALA A 311 -17.95 0.29 0.29
C ALA A 311 -16.45 0.52 0.53
N ILE A 312 -15.64 -0.55 0.55
CA ILE A 312 -14.19 -0.40 0.76
C ILE A 312 -13.55 0.41 -0.38
N THR A 313 -14.02 0.24 -1.61
CA THR A 313 -13.52 0.99 -2.78
C THR A 313 -13.80 2.48 -2.61
N PHE A 314 -15.02 2.85 -2.20
CA PHE A 314 -15.36 4.24 -1.92
C PHE A 314 -14.53 4.81 -0.76
N LEU A 315 -14.45 4.11 0.37
CA LEU A 315 -13.72 4.60 1.55
C LEU A 315 -12.26 4.85 1.24
N GLU A 316 -11.60 3.90 0.58
CA GLU A 316 -10.21 3.99 0.16
C GLU A 316 -9.98 5.16 -0.80
N TYR A 317 -10.81 5.27 -1.85
CA TYR A 317 -10.71 6.35 -2.83
C TYR A 317 -10.94 7.73 -2.19
N SER A 318 -12.05 7.88 -1.46
CA SER A 318 -12.46 9.15 -0.87
C SER A 318 -11.50 9.62 0.22
N CYS A 319 -11.03 8.74 1.10
CA CYS A 319 -10.04 9.14 2.11
C CYS A 319 -8.72 9.61 1.46
N THR A 320 -8.26 8.95 0.39
CA THR A 320 -7.07 9.39 -0.35
C THR A 320 -7.28 10.75 -1.02
N LYS A 321 -8.45 11.01 -1.63
CA LYS A 321 -8.76 12.32 -2.21
C LYS A 321 -8.80 13.42 -1.15
N LEU A 322 -9.55 13.19 -0.07
CA LEU A 322 -9.75 14.15 1.00
C LEU A 322 -8.42 14.55 1.66
N VAL A 323 -7.57 13.58 2.01
CA VAL A 323 -6.29 13.91 2.69
C VAL A 323 -5.38 14.77 1.83
N VAL A 324 -5.33 14.50 0.51
CA VAL A 324 -4.52 15.31 -0.44
C VAL A 324 -5.11 16.70 -0.66
N MET A 325 -6.43 16.86 -0.47
CA MET A 325 -7.10 18.16 -0.44
C MET A 325 -6.85 18.95 0.86
N GLY A 326 -6.21 18.34 1.87
CA GLY A 326 -6.01 18.95 3.18
C GLY A 326 -7.14 18.69 4.16
N ILE A 327 -8.02 17.73 3.88
CA ILE A 327 -9.12 17.34 4.77
C ILE A 327 -8.79 15.99 5.37
N ILE A 328 -8.62 15.92 6.69
CA ILE A 328 -8.24 14.70 7.39
C ILE A 328 -9.47 13.82 7.62
N PRO A 329 -9.58 12.65 6.95
CA PRO A 329 -10.72 11.76 7.08
C PRO A 329 -10.39 10.55 7.98
N SER A 330 -11.43 9.85 8.42
CA SER A 330 -11.30 8.47 8.89
C SER A 330 -12.37 7.57 8.30
N PHE A 331 -12.12 6.26 8.28
CA PHE A 331 -13.08 5.29 7.78
C PHE A 331 -14.39 5.34 8.56
N ASN A 332 -14.31 5.44 9.89
CA ASN A 332 -15.51 5.48 10.74
C ASN A 332 -16.34 6.74 10.50
N GLN A 333 -15.71 7.89 10.34
CA GLN A 333 -16.40 9.14 10.01
C GLN A 333 -17.16 9.02 8.68
N LEU A 334 -16.50 8.55 7.62
CA LEU A 334 -17.16 8.36 6.32
C LEU A 334 -18.30 7.35 6.40
N LYS A 335 -18.11 6.22 7.10
CA LYS A 335 -19.18 5.22 7.30
C LYS A 335 -20.40 5.84 8.00
N ASP A 336 -20.20 6.67 9.01
CA ASP A 336 -21.31 7.30 9.74
C ASP A 336 -22.02 8.39 8.91
N LEU A 337 -21.28 9.13 8.10
CA LEU A 337 -21.85 10.09 7.15
C LEU A 337 -22.71 9.38 6.10
N LEU A 338 -22.20 8.29 5.51
CA LEU A 338 -22.91 7.48 4.52
C LEU A 338 -24.25 6.94 5.03
N LYS A 339 -24.39 6.63 6.32
CA LYS A 339 -25.67 6.20 6.92
C LYS A 339 -26.75 7.29 6.88
N ARG A 340 -26.35 8.55 6.75
CA ARG A 340 -27.23 9.74 6.81
C ARG A 340 -27.41 10.43 5.46
N MET A 341 -26.68 10.00 4.42
CA MET A 341 -26.75 10.61 3.09
C MET A 341 -28.07 10.25 2.39
N ALA A 342 -28.87 11.27 2.07
CA ALA A 342 -30.09 11.09 1.27
C ALA A 342 -29.75 10.60 -0.14
N GLY A 343 -30.61 9.74 -0.71
CA GLY A 343 -30.40 9.15 -2.04
C GLY A 343 -29.43 7.95 -2.07
N TYR A 344 -28.90 7.54 -0.92
CA TYR A 344 -27.96 6.42 -0.82
C TYR A 344 -28.34 5.46 0.31
N ARG A 345 -28.14 4.15 0.08
CA ARG A 345 -28.20 3.12 1.11
C ARG A 345 -26.82 2.55 1.35
N PHE A 346 -26.35 2.60 2.60
CA PHE A 346 -25.07 2.04 3.01
C PHE A 346 -25.26 0.85 3.94
N GLN A 347 -24.51 -0.22 3.69
CA GLN A 347 -24.42 -1.38 4.58
C GLN A 347 -22.97 -1.86 4.69
N TRP A 348 -22.47 -1.97 5.92
CA TRP A 348 -21.14 -2.54 6.21
C TRP A 348 -21.26 -3.97 6.74
N GLN A 349 -20.36 -4.85 6.32
CA GLN A 349 -20.28 -6.23 6.77
C GLN A 349 -18.89 -6.49 7.39
N PRO A 350 -18.75 -6.41 8.72
CA PRO A 350 -17.44 -6.54 9.38
C PRO A 350 -16.69 -7.82 9.04
N SER A 351 -17.40 -8.94 8.86
CA SER A 351 -16.79 -10.24 8.53
C SER A 351 -16.12 -10.28 7.15
N MET A 352 -16.47 -9.36 6.25
CA MET A 352 -15.89 -9.25 4.92
C MET A 352 -14.91 -8.09 4.79
N GLU A 353 -14.76 -7.27 5.84
CA GLU A 353 -14.03 -5.99 5.81
C GLU A 353 -14.47 -5.10 4.62
N ASP A 354 -15.74 -5.21 4.24
CA ASP A 354 -16.35 -4.54 3.09
C ASP A 354 -17.86 -4.38 3.31
N GLY A 355 -18.53 -3.77 2.35
CA GLY A 355 -19.96 -3.54 2.32
C GLY A 355 -20.39 -3.08 0.95
N PHE A 356 -21.54 -2.44 0.89
CA PHE A 356 -22.02 -1.84 -0.35
C PHE A 356 -22.67 -0.48 -0.10
N ILE A 357 -22.62 0.35 -1.14
CA ILE A 357 -23.36 1.60 -1.25
C ILE A 357 -24.24 1.46 -2.49
N ILE A 358 -25.54 1.70 -2.34
CA ILE A 358 -26.52 1.68 -3.43
C ILE A 358 -27.06 3.09 -3.62
N LYS A 359 -27.12 3.57 -4.85
CA LYS A 359 -27.81 4.81 -5.21
C LYS A 359 -29.30 4.47 -5.42
N ILE A 360 -30.19 5.16 -4.69
CA ILE A 360 -31.65 4.92 -4.66
C ILE A 360 -32.33 5.74 -5.75
#